data_AF-A0A1Y1JM71-F1
#
_entry.id   AF-A0A1Y1JM71-F1
#
_cell.length_a   1.000
_cell.length_b   1.000
_cell.length_c   1.000
_cell.angle_alpha   90.00
_cell.angle_beta   90.00
_cell.angle_gamma   90.00
#
_symmetry.space_group_name_H-M   'P 1'
#
loop_
_entity.id
_entity.type
_entity.pdbx_description
1 polymer ?
#
loop_
_entity_poly.entity_id
_entity_poly.type
_entity_poly.pdbx_seq_one_letter_code
_entity_poly.pdbx_strand_id
1 'polypeptide(L)'
;MSRTLIHIGKIYDSHSHAHRIYDITSKINFFYILKKGISYTEYNRRNSNSKDFYLYDLYKSVENCKTGNNLYKLSCKIKNCQIYDLCIWRLIEQKFYEFHKELKPKEISSIINHFKQIKINDNKIYENCIDIILPTIGKYSIRDLSVLCLSLTYFSKVNTFFMNTIADSIIKIYENEKTNIHNLSKKSLQQNFISYVHIIGAYSKAGIKNIELFKIASVYIYETLNSDIYVAPNYIIKIVKSYSNVKIKHSKIFELIAKQIPTIKITDEELKSIKQSLDQLNYSNETLDKYIQYRLS
;
A
#
# COMPACT_ATOMS: atom_id res chain seq x y z
N MET A 1 -44.88 -5.62 -37.29
CA MET A 1 -44.03 -4.43 -37.51
C MET A 1 -44.58 -3.27 -36.70
N SER A 2 -43.72 -2.72 -35.82
CA SER A 2 -43.65 -1.35 -35.27
C SER A 2 -44.96 -0.58 -34.96
N ARG A 3 -45.29 -0.34 -33.67
CA ARG A 3 -44.81 0.75 -32.77
C ARG A 3 -45.77 1.98 -32.84
N THR A 4 -46.14 2.72 -31.80
CA THR A 4 -45.89 2.68 -30.35
C THR A 4 -46.81 3.69 -29.63
N LEU A 5 -47.20 3.31 -28.42
CA LEU A 5 -47.23 4.02 -27.12
C LEU A 5 -48.21 5.17 -26.76
N ILE A 6 -48.59 5.02 -25.49
CA ILE A 6 -49.56 5.66 -24.60
C ILE A 6 -48.83 6.63 -23.65
N HIS A 7 -49.49 7.71 -23.20
CA HIS A 7 -49.56 8.03 -21.76
C HIS A 7 -50.71 8.99 -21.38
N ILE A 8 -51.57 8.47 -20.50
CA ILE A 8 -52.56 9.11 -19.59
C ILE A 8 -51.76 9.50 -18.32
N GLY A 9 -52.02 10.48 -17.46
CA GLY A 9 -53.21 11.28 -17.07
C GLY A 9 -53.16 11.44 -15.54
N LYS A 10 -53.69 12.57 -15.04
CA LYS A 10 -53.43 13.26 -13.76
C LYS A 10 -54.10 12.72 -12.46
N ILE A 11 -53.48 13.09 -11.32
CA ILE A 11 -53.99 13.63 -10.02
C ILE A 11 -54.89 12.78 -9.08
N TYR A 12 -54.63 12.79 -7.76
CA TYR A 12 -55.61 13.14 -6.68
C TYR A 12 -54.96 13.36 -5.28
N ASP A 13 -55.63 14.22 -4.51
CA ASP A 13 -55.35 14.86 -3.20
C ASP A 13 -55.36 13.95 -1.94
N SER A 14 -54.81 14.44 -0.82
CA SER A 14 -55.57 14.80 0.42
C SER A 14 -54.71 15.05 1.68
N HIS A 15 -55.21 15.96 2.53
CA HIS A 15 -54.64 16.48 3.79
C HIS A 15 -54.78 15.53 5.00
N SER A 16 -53.93 15.65 6.03
CA SER A 16 -54.38 15.87 7.45
C SER A 16 -53.20 15.96 8.45
N HIS A 17 -53.49 16.53 9.61
CA HIS A 17 -52.59 17.08 10.63
C HIS A 17 -51.98 16.08 11.64
N ALA A 18 -50.83 16.50 12.17
CA ALA A 18 -50.33 16.41 13.56
C ALA A 18 -50.30 15.05 14.30
N HIS A 19 -49.10 14.63 14.74
CA HIS A 19 -48.82 14.41 16.16
C HIS A 19 -47.32 14.21 16.42
N ARG A 20 -46.87 14.77 17.55
CA ARG A 20 -45.52 14.66 18.13
C ARG A 20 -45.12 13.19 18.29
N ILE A 21 -43.94 12.85 17.80
CA ILE A 21 -43.20 11.65 18.20
C ILE A 21 -42.02 12.10 19.05
N TYR A 22 -42.06 11.70 20.32
CA TYR A 22 -40.89 11.61 21.18
C TYR A 22 -39.97 10.54 20.60
N ASP A 23 -38.80 10.94 20.10
CA ASP A 23 -37.71 10.00 19.80
C ASP A 23 -36.59 10.17 20.82
N ILE A 24 -36.60 9.25 21.80
CA ILE A 24 -35.42 8.88 22.56
C ILE A 24 -34.68 7.87 21.70
N THR A 25 -33.79 8.33 20.83
CA THR A 25 -32.86 7.43 20.14
C THR A 25 -31.50 8.07 19.88
N SER A 26 -30.49 7.34 20.35
CA SER A 26 -29.19 7.15 19.71
C SER A 26 -28.12 8.23 19.90
N LYS A 27 -27.26 7.97 20.90
CA LYS A 27 -25.83 8.29 20.82
C LYS A 27 -25.24 7.57 19.59
N ILE A 28 -25.12 8.24 18.45
CA ILE A 28 -24.27 7.78 17.35
C ILE A 28 -23.46 8.97 16.82
N ASN A 29 -22.14 8.87 17.03
CA ASN A 29 -21.12 9.69 16.40
C ASN A 29 -21.27 9.65 14.87
N PHE A 30 -21.64 10.77 14.27
CA PHE A 30 -21.50 11.00 12.82
C PHE A 30 -20.57 12.19 12.59
N PHE A 31 -19.27 11.91 12.52
CA PHE A 31 -18.33 12.81 11.85
C PHE A 31 -18.54 12.67 10.34
N TYR A 32 -19.28 13.64 9.76
CA TYR A 32 -19.43 13.77 8.33
C TYR A 32 -18.07 14.05 7.67
N ILE A 33 -17.68 13.14 6.77
CA ILE A 33 -16.60 13.30 5.80
C ILE A 33 -17.06 14.33 4.76
N LEU A 34 -16.58 15.57 4.87
CA LEU A 34 -16.59 16.52 3.76
C LEU A 34 -15.28 16.36 2.98
N LYS A 35 -15.37 15.65 1.84
CA LYS A 35 -14.39 15.73 0.75
C LYS A 35 -14.28 17.20 0.32
N LYS A 36 -13.35 17.95 0.88
CA LYS A 36 -12.90 19.22 0.31
C LYS A 36 -11.79 18.91 -0.69
N GLY A 37 -12.08 19.08 -1.98
CA GLY A 37 -11.04 19.35 -2.95
C GLY A 37 -10.39 20.68 -2.58
N ILE A 38 -9.11 20.65 -2.21
CA ILE A 38 -8.35 21.86 -1.93
C ILE A 38 -7.76 22.33 -3.26
N SER A 39 -8.22 23.49 -3.73
CA SER A 39 -7.64 24.18 -4.88
C SER A 39 -6.29 24.74 -4.49
N TYR A 40 -5.31 24.49 -5.35
CA TYR A 40 -3.96 25.01 -5.23
C TYR A 40 -3.93 26.54 -5.41
N THR A 41 -2.92 27.16 -4.79
CA THR A 41 -2.51 28.58 -4.86
C THR A 41 -3.24 29.53 -3.91
N GLU A 42 -2.57 29.94 -2.83
CA GLU A 42 -2.59 31.32 -2.29
C GLU A 42 -1.54 31.47 -1.16
N TYR A 43 -0.25 31.28 -1.48
CA TYR A 43 0.85 31.53 -0.53
C TYR A 43 1.03 33.03 -0.19
N ASN A 44 0.46 33.94 -0.98
CA ASN A 44 0.72 35.38 -0.86
C ASN A 44 -0.40 36.21 -0.25
N ARG A 45 -1.48 35.61 0.28
CA ARG A 45 -2.52 36.39 0.99
C ARG A 45 -2.32 36.32 2.49
N ARG A 46 -1.74 37.40 3.05
CA ARG A 46 -1.94 37.80 4.45
C ARG A 46 -3.42 38.14 4.66
N ASN A 47 -4.28 37.14 4.70
CA ASN A 47 -5.66 37.32 5.16
C ASN A 47 -5.78 36.59 6.49
N SER A 48 -5.69 37.36 7.58
CA SER A 48 -5.83 36.95 8.97
C SER A 48 -7.22 36.40 9.35
N ASN A 49 -8.09 36.13 8.37
CA ASN A 49 -9.48 35.73 8.57
C ASN A 49 -9.87 34.43 7.82
N SER A 50 -8.94 33.64 7.29
CA SER A 50 -9.29 32.45 6.49
C SER A 50 -9.23 31.13 7.27
N LYS A 51 -10.01 30.16 6.80
CA LYS A 51 -10.10 28.77 7.29
C LYS A 51 -8.79 27.97 7.17
N ASP A 52 -7.70 28.59 6.70
CA ASP A 52 -6.42 27.96 6.36
C ASP A 52 -5.26 28.33 7.30
N PHE A 53 -5.54 28.99 8.42
CA PHE A 53 -4.54 29.34 9.45
C PHE A 53 -3.70 28.12 9.89
N TYR A 54 -4.32 26.94 9.98
CA TYR A 54 -3.63 25.71 10.39
C TYR A 54 -2.58 25.23 9.36
N LEU A 55 -2.79 25.48 8.06
CA LEU A 55 -1.82 25.13 7.01
C LEU A 55 -0.61 26.08 7.08
N TYR A 56 -0.85 27.34 7.38
CA TYR A 56 0.21 28.33 7.57
C TYR A 56 1.10 28.00 8.77
N ASP A 57 0.50 27.66 9.92
CA ASP A 57 1.25 27.22 11.11
C ASP A 57 2.05 25.95 10.84
N LEU A 58 1.47 25.02 10.08
CA LEU A 58 2.14 23.80 9.68
C LEU A 58 3.32 24.07 8.75
N TYR A 59 3.13 24.95 7.76
CA TYR A 59 4.20 25.40 6.88
C TYR A 59 5.36 25.98 7.70
N LYS A 60 5.08 26.93 8.60
CA LYS A 60 6.08 27.49 9.52
C LYS A 60 6.74 26.43 10.39
N SER A 61 6.01 25.41 10.82
CA SER A 61 6.56 24.32 11.63
C SER A 61 7.58 23.49 10.85
N VAL A 62 7.32 23.23 9.57
CA VAL A 62 8.28 22.51 8.70
C VAL A 62 9.45 23.43 8.33
N GLU A 63 9.19 24.70 8.04
CA GLU A 63 10.21 25.70 7.70
C GLU A 63 11.23 25.86 8.83
N ASN A 64 10.74 26.02 10.06
CA ASN A 64 11.55 26.18 11.27
C ASN A 64 12.06 24.85 11.84
N CYS A 65 11.90 23.73 11.13
CA CYS A 65 12.43 22.45 11.55
C CYS A 65 13.97 22.47 11.54
N LYS A 66 14.58 22.08 12.67
CA LYS A 66 16.04 22.15 12.90
C LYS A 66 16.76 20.81 12.96
N THR A 67 16.04 19.69 12.97
CA THR A 67 16.64 18.35 13.13
C THR A 67 15.89 17.30 12.30
N GLY A 68 16.60 16.23 11.93
CA GLY A 68 16.01 15.11 11.19
C GLY A 68 14.87 14.42 11.97
N ASN A 69 15.04 14.22 13.28
CA ASN A 69 14.00 13.60 14.12
C ASN A 69 12.69 14.43 14.13
N ASN A 70 12.81 15.76 14.22
CA ASN A 70 11.64 16.63 14.16
C ASN A 70 10.98 16.60 12.79
N LEU A 71 11.77 16.57 11.71
CA LEU A 71 11.26 16.41 10.35
C LEU A 71 10.48 15.11 10.20
N TYR A 72 11.04 13.99 10.69
CA TYR A 72 10.37 12.70 10.65
C TYR A 72 9.02 12.73 11.38
N LYS A 73 8.98 13.26 12.61
CA LYS A 73 7.74 13.41 13.39
C LYS A 73 6.71 14.29 12.67
N LEU A 74 7.14 15.42 12.10
CA LEU A 74 6.28 16.30 11.32
C LEU A 74 5.73 15.58 10.08
N SER A 75 6.58 14.88 9.32
CA SER A 75 6.13 14.12 8.14
C SER A 75 5.08 13.06 8.50
N CYS A 76 5.25 12.36 9.64
CA CYS A 76 4.27 11.42 10.16
C CYS A 76 2.93 12.11 10.47
N LYS A 77 2.96 13.25 11.17
CA LYS A 77 1.76 14.01 11.50
C LYS A 77 1.03 14.47 10.24
N ILE A 78 1.76 15.05 9.30
CA ILE A 78 1.23 15.58 8.02
C ILE A 78 0.59 14.46 7.19
N LYS A 79 1.28 13.31 7.08
CA LYS A 79 0.73 12.12 6.40
C LYS A 79 -0.53 11.62 7.10
N ASN A 80 -0.51 11.50 8.43
CA ASN A 80 -1.64 10.95 9.19
C ASN A 80 -2.87 11.85 9.12
N CYS A 81 -2.67 13.17 9.03
CA CYS A 81 -3.72 14.15 8.77
C CYS A 81 -4.14 14.20 7.29
N GLN A 82 -3.56 13.37 6.41
CA GLN A 82 -3.86 13.33 4.98
C GLN A 82 -3.78 14.72 4.31
N ILE A 83 -2.73 15.49 4.63
CA ILE A 83 -2.53 16.81 4.05
C ILE A 83 -1.87 16.64 2.69
N TYR A 84 -2.59 16.98 1.61
CA TYR A 84 -2.15 16.84 0.21
C TYR A 84 -1.51 18.13 -0.37
N ASP A 85 -1.19 19.10 0.50
CA ASP A 85 -0.59 20.37 0.08
C ASP A 85 0.82 20.16 -0.46
N LEU A 86 1.01 20.45 -1.75
CA LEU A 86 2.28 20.21 -2.44
C LEU A 86 3.40 21.09 -1.89
N CYS A 87 3.13 22.34 -1.51
CA CYS A 87 4.14 23.26 -1.00
C CYS A 87 4.75 22.74 0.31
N ILE A 88 3.91 22.22 1.22
CA ILE A 88 4.37 21.58 2.45
C ILE A 88 5.24 20.36 2.15
N TRP A 89 4.84 19.50 1.21
CA TRP A 89 5.63 18.32 0.85
C TRP A 89 6.95 18.66 0.13
N ARG A 90 7.00 19.75 -0.64
CA ARG A 90 8.27 20.27 -1.18
C ARG A 90 9.20 20.76 -0.10
N LEU A 91 8.66 21.41 0.92
CA LEU A 91 9.46 21.84 2.05
C LEU A 91 9.97 20.64 2.86
N ILE A 92 9.16 19.59 3.04
CA ILE A 92 9.60 18.32 3.62
C ILE A 92 10.72 17.68 2.78
N GLU A 93 10.59 17.67 1.46
CA GLU A 93 11.61 17.15 0.53
C GLU A 93 12.93 17.91 0.67
N GLN A 94 12.89 19.24 0.67
CA GLN A 94 14.07 20.08 0.87
C GLN A 94 14.73 19.80 2.22
N LYS A 95 13.94 19.79 3.32
CA LYS A 95 14.45 19.50 4.66
C LYS A 95 14.96 18.07 4.80
N PHE A 96 14.39 17.12 4.04
CA PHE A 96 14.88 15.75 4.01
C PHE A 96 16.31 15.71 3.49
N TYR A 97 16.62 16.41 2.38
CA TYR A 97 17.98 16.49 1.87
C TYR A 97 18.94 17.26 2.80
N GLU A 98 18.45 18.24 3.54
CA GLU A 98 19.24 18.96 4.55
C GLU A 98 19.64 18.05 5.72
N PHE A 99 18.69 17.27 6.25
CA PHE A 99 18.89 16.52 7.50
C PHE A 99 19.10 15.01 7.33
N HIS A 100 19.25 14.50 6.10
CA HIS A 100 19.28 13.05 5.84
C HIS A 100 20.34 12.28 6.65
N LYS A 101 21.48 12.92 6.97
CA LYS A 101 22.57 12.31 7.75
C LYS A 101 22.21 12.05 9.21
N GLU A 102 21.22 12.76 9.75
CA GLU A 102 20.72 12.58 11.11
C GLU A 102 19.65 11.49 11.21
N LEU A 103 19.08 11.08 10.08
CA LEU A 103 17.96 10.15 10.02
C LEU A 103 18.43 8.69 10.09
N LYS A 104 17.65 7.87 10.81
CA LYS A 104 17.81 6.42 10.82
C LYS A 104 17.22 5.79 9.54
N PRO A 105 17.68 4.60 9.12
CA PRO A 105 17.12 3.87 7.97
C PRO A 105 15.58 3.76 7.94
N LYS A 106 14.97 3.46 9.10
CA LYS A 106 13.52 3.41 9.25
C LYS A 106 12.81 4.74 9.00
N GLU A 107 13.47 5.85 9.30
CA GLU A 107 12.93 7.21 9.18
C GLU A 107 13.04 7.66 7.71
N ILE A 108 14.19 7.39 7.07
CA ILE A 108 14.41 7.63 5.63
C ILE A 108 13.36 6.87 4.80
N SER A 109 13.27 5.55 4.99
CA SER A 109 12.32 4.71 4.26
C SER A 109 10.86 5.13 4.49
N SER A 110 10.52 5.56 5.71
CA SER A 110 9.18 6.04 6.04
C SER A 110 8.86 7.38 5.36
N ILE A 111 9.78 8.35 5.38
CA ILE A 111 9.58 9.65 4.71
C ILE A 111 9.35 9.44 3.21
N ILE A 112 10.18 8.63 2.55
CA ILE A 112 10.02 8.31 1.12
C ILE A 112 8.66 7.65 0.84
N ASN A 113 8.22 6.74 1.71
CA ASN A 113 6.92 6.10 1.60
C ASN A 113 5.76 7.07 1.85
N HIS A 114 5.93 8.13 2.64
CA HIS A 114 4.91 9.16 2.81
C HIS A 114 4.60 9.88 1.49
N PHE A 115 5.62 10.26 0.70
CA PHE A 115 5.41 10.82 -0.64
C PHE A 115 4.59 9.89 -1.53
N LYS A 116 4.88 8.58 -1.46
CA LYS A 116 4.13 7.55 -2.20
C LYS A 116 2.68 7.42 -1.71
N GLN A 117 2.43 7.51 -0.40
CA GLN A 117 1.08 7.43 0.16
C GLN A 117 0.21 8.65 -0.17
N ILE A 118 0.81 9.84 -0.24
CA ILE A 118 0.15 11.09 -0.65
C ILE A 118 0.04 11.20 -2.19
N LYS A 119 0.64 10.26 -2.93
CA LYS A 119 0.63 10.15 -4.40
C LYS A 119 1.32 11.33 -5.10
N ILE A 120 2.39 11.85 -4.51
CA ILE A 120 3.24 12.85 -5.16
C ILE A 120 4.11 12.13 -6.20
N ASN A 121 3.77 12.31 -7.47
CA ASN A 121 4.49 11.72 -8.61
C ASN A 121 5.56 12.67 -9.15
N ASP A 122 6.45 13.16 -8.27
CA ASP A 122 7.69 13.79 -8.71
C ASP A 122 8.83 12.78 -8.61
N ASN A 123 9.60 12.66 -9.68
CA ASN A 123 10.77 11.82 -9.77
C ASN A 123 11.87 12.20 -8.77
N LYS A 124 12.03 13.49 -8.47
CA LYS A 124 13.20 14.01 -7.76
C LYS A 124 13.44 13.28 -6.44
N ILE A 125 12.40 13.10 -5.63
CA ILE A 125 12.52 12.38 -4.36
C ILE A 125 12.93 10.92 -4.54
N TYR A 126 12.40 10.23 -5.56
CA TYR A 126 12.66 8.81 -5.80
C TYR A 126 14.00 8.54 -6.47
N GLU A 127 14.50 9.46 -7.28
CA GLU A 127 15.80 9.36 -7.95
C GLU A 127 16.92 9.80 -6.99
N ASN A 128 16.82 11.00 -6.40
CA ASN A 128 17.90 11.56 -5.58
C ASN A 128 18.06 10.86 -4.22
N CYS A 129 17.03 10.17 -3.71
CA CYS A 129 17.19 9.41 -2.47
C CYS A 129 18.11 8.19 -2.62
N ILE A 130 18.38 7.73 -3.85
CA ILE A 130 19.21 6.56 -4.11
C ILE A 130 20.63 6.77 -3.57
N ASP A 131 21.24 7.92 -3.86
CA ASP A 131 22.61 8.25 -3.41
C ASP A 131 22.70 8.40 -1.88
N ILE A 132 21.59 8.72 -1.23
CA ILE A 132 21.49 8.80 0.23
C ILE A 132 21.43 7.40 0.84
N ILE A 133 20.69 6.49 0.21
CA ILE A 133 20.44 5.16 0.75
C ILE A 133 21.62 4.22 0.48
N LEU A 134 22.17 4.24 -0.74
CA LEU A 134 23.19 3.30 -1.21
C LEU A 134 24.36 3.10 -0.22
N PRO A 135 25.00 4.16 0.32
CA PRO A 135 26.13 4.00 1.24
C PRO A 135 25.78 3.32 2.57
N THR A 136 24.49 3.30 2.94
CA THR A 136 24.02 2.78 4.22
C THR A 136 23.05 1.61 4.07
N ILE A 137 22.88 1.06 2.86
CA ILE A 137 21.88 0.03 2.55
C ILE A 137 21.98 -1.20 3.47
N GLY A 138 23.20 -1.61 3.84
CA GLY A 138 23.44 -2.72 4.76
C GLY A 138 22.96 -2.51 6.19
N LYS A 139 22.54 -1.29 6.57
CA LYS A 139 21.98 -0.96 7.90
C LYS A 139 20.44 -1.04 7.92
N TYR A 140 19.80 -1.23 6.77
CA TYR A 140 18.33 -1.28 6.68
C TYR A 140 17.84 -2.67 7.09
N SER A 141 16.77 -2.70 7.89
CA SER A 141 16.08 -3.96 8.19
C SER A 141 15.30 -4.45 6.98
N ILE A 142 14.90 -5.72 6.98
CA ILE A 142 14.03 -6.27 5.93
C ILE A 142 12.73 -5.46 5.75
N ARG A 143 12.19 -4.95 6.86
CA ARG A 143 11.00 -4.09 6.85
C ARG A 143 11.28 -2.78 6.13
N ASP A 144 12.39 -2.11 6.43
CA ASP A 144 12.74 -0.84 5.80
C ASP A 144 12.99 -1.03 4.30
N LEU A 145 13.70 -2.09 3.91
CA LEU A 145 13.94 -2.46 2.52
C LEU A 145 12.63 -2.76 1.78
N SER A 146 11.68 -3.45 2.41
CA SER A 146 10.37 -3.70 1.81
C SER A 146 9.59 -2.41 1.55
N VAL A 147 9.70 -1.43 2.45
CA VAL A 147 9.06 -0.11 2.32
C VAL A 147 9.71 0.70 1.19
N LEU A 148 11.03 0.66 1.05
CA LEU A 148 11.74 1.27 -0.07
C LEU A 148 11.32 0.66 -1.41
N CYS A 149 11.32 -0.68 -1.51
CA CYS A 149 10.85 -1.41 -2.67
C CYS A 149 9.44 -0.97 -3.09
N LEU A 150 8.49 -0.89 -2.15
CA LEU A 150 7.12 -0.44 -2.44
C LEU A 150 7.04 1.00 -2.92
N SER A 151 7.90 1.87 -2.41
CA SER A 151 7.84 3.30 -2.68
C SER A 151 8.42 3.59 -4.06
N LEU A 152 9.60 3.05 -4.34
CA LEU A 152 10.36 3.31 -5.56
C LEU A 152 9.78 2.61 -6.80
N THR A 153 9.04 1.51 -6.62
CA THR A 153 8.35 0.83 -7.73
C THR A 153 6.92 1.35 -7.95
N TYR A 154 6.42 2.28 -7.12
CA TYR A 154 5.02 2.69 -7.19
C TYR A 154 4.67 3.42 -8.49
N PHE A 155 5.53 4.31 -8.97
CA PHE A 155 5.32 5.07 -10.20
C PHE A 155 5.99 4.46 -11.44
N SER A 156 6.42 3.19 -11.35
CA SER A 156 7.07 2.45 -12.45
C SER A 156 8.35 3.10 -13.00
N LYS A 157 9.00 3.95 -12.21
CA LYS A 157 10.29 4.60 -12.52
C LYS A 157 11.37 3.91 -11.72
N VAL A 158 11.84 2.77 -12.23
CA VAL A 158 12.68 1.84 -11.48
C VAL A 158 14.13 2.00 -11.89
N ASN A 159 15.00 2.25 -10.91
CA ASN A 159 16.44 2.11 -11.09
C ASN A 159 16.84 0.64 -10.86
N THR A 160 17.09 -0.09 -11.95
CA THR A 160 17.41 -1.53 -11.90
C THR A 160 18.68 -1.81 -11.12
N PHE A 161 19.71 -0.97 -11.25
CA PHE A 161 20.96 -1.12 -10.49
C PHE A 161 20.69 -1.05 -8.99
N PHE A 162 19.94 -0.03 -8.54
CA PHE A 162 19.58 0.14 -7.15
C PHE A 162 18.72 -1.02 -6.62
N MET A 163 17.76 -1.49 -7.42
CA MET A 163 16.98 -2.68 -7.07
C MET A 163 17.88 -3.90 -6.89
N ASN A 164 18.84 -4.16 -7.79
CA ASN A 164 19.78 -5.27 -7.62
C ASN A 164 20.60 -5.15 -6.32
N THR A 165 21.06 -3.94 -5.96
CA THR A 165 21.75 -3.72 -4.67
C THR A 165 20.85 -3.98 -3.46
N ILE A 166 19.56 -3.63 -3.54
CA ILE A 166 18.59 -4.01 -2.50
C ILE A 166 18.47 -5.54 -2.44
N ALA A 167 18.41 -6.24 -3.58
CA ALA A 167 18.33 -7.70 -3.62
C ALA A 167 19.50 -8.33 -2.87
N ASP A 168 20.73 -7.89 -3.17
CA ASP A 168 21.94 -8.41 -2.52
C ASP A 168 21.91 -8.19 -1.00
N SER A 169 21.39 -7.04 -0.58
CA SER A 169 21.24 -6.71 0.84
C SER A 169 20.22 -7.61 1.54
N ILE A 170 19.08 -7.87 0.89
CA ILE A 170 18.03 -8.79 1.39
C ILE A 170 18.58 -10.23 1.48
N ILE A 171 19.30 -10.69 0.45
CA ILE A 171 19.89 -12.03 0.41
C ILE A 171 20.88 -12.18 1.57
N LYS A 172 21.74 -11.18 1.83
CA LYS A 172 22.65 -11.20 2.99
C LYS A 172 21.92 -11.27 4.33
N ILE A 173 20.83 -10.51 4.51
CA ILE A 173 20.01 -10.57 5.73
C ILE A 173 19.43 -11.99 5.90
N TYR A 174 18.84 -12.54 4.84
CA TYR A 174 18.29 -13.89 4.87
C TYR A 174 19.35 -14.94 5.22
N GLU A 175 20.51 -14.91 4.57
CA GLU A 175 21.59 -15.88 4.82
C GLU A 175 22.07 -15.89 6.28
N ASN A 176 22.04 -14.73 6.94
CA ASN A 176 22.39 -14.62 8.36
C ASN A 176 21.28 -15.11 9.30
N GLU A 177 20.02 -15.12 8.86
CA GLU A 177 18.85 -15.40 9.70
C GLU A 177 18.16 -16.75 9.39
N LYS A 178 18.52 -17.41 8.27
CA LYS A 178 17.77 -18.55 7.71
C LYS A 178 17.64 -19.74 8.65
N THR A 179 18.59 -19.97 9.55
CA THR A 179 18.55 -21.08 10.52
C THR A 179 17.49 -20.89 11.61
N ASN A 180 17.02 -19.66 11.82
CA ASN A 180 16.09 -19.32 12.90
C ASN A 180 14.63 -19.19 12.44
N ILE A 181 14.35 -19.39 11.14
CA ILE A 181 13.02 -19.13 10.56
C ILE A 181 11.92 -19.97 11.24
N HIS A 182 12.19 -21.26 11.49
CA HIS A 182 11.23 -22.16 12.14
C HIS A 182 10.99 -21.84 13.62
N ASN A 183 11.86 -21.01 14.24
CA ASN A 183 11.76 -20.59 15.64
C ASN A 183 11.13 -19.20 15.79
N LEU A 184 10.66 -18.58 14.70
CA LEU A 184 10.04 -17.26 14.76
C LEU A 184 8.70 -17.30 15.51
N SER A 185 8.48 -16.30 16.36
CA SER A 185 7.14 -16.06 16.92
C SER A 185 6.13 -15.79 15.79
N LYS A 186 4.85 -16.13 15.99
CA LYS A 186 3.78 -15.83 15.01
C LYS A 186 3.78 -14.36 14.56
N LYS A 187 4.04 -13.43 15.49
CA LYS A 187 4.13 -11.98 15.20
C LYS A 187 5.31 -11.64 14.29
N SER A 188 6.49 -12.21 14.56
CA SER A 188 7.69 -12.00 13.75
C SER A 188 7.53 -12.62 12.36
N LEU A 189 6.99 -13.83 12.29
CA LEU A 189 6.68 -14.52 11.03
C LEU A 189 5.73 -13.68 10.18
N GLN A 190 4.64 -13.17 10.76
CA GLN A 190 3.69 -12.30 10.06
C GLN A 190 4.35 -11.01 9.54
N GLN A 191 5.24 -10.38 10.31
CA GLN A 191 5.95 -9.18 9.87
C GLN A 191 6.91 -9.45 8.71
N ASN A 192 7.65 -10.56 8.77
CA ASN A 192 8.54 -10.97 7.69
C ASN A 192 7.75 -11.35 6.45
N PHE A 193 6.67 -12.11 6.59
CA PHE A 193 5.73 -12.43 5.52
C PHE A 193 5.26 -11.18 4.78
N ILE A 194 4.74 -10.18 5.50
CA ILE A 194 4.29 -8.92 4.90
C ILE A 194 5.43 -8.25 4.13
N SER A 195 6.62 -8.18 4.73
CA SER A 195 7.80 -7.56 4.12
C SER A 195 8.20 -8.28 2.82
N TYR A 196 8.29 -9.60 2.82
CA TYR A 196 8.64 -10.39 1.64
C TYR A 196 7.59 -10.35 0.53
N VAL A 197 6.29 -10.38 0.88
CA VAL A 197 5.21 -10.19 -0.10
C VAL A 197 5.28 -8.81 -0.76
N HIS A 198 5.64 -7.78 0.01
CA HIS A 198 5.89 -6.44 -0.53
C HIS A 198 7.11 -6.38 -1.45
N ILE A 199 8.19 -7.07 -1.09
CA ILE A 199 9.41 -7.18 -1.90
C ILE A 199 9.09 -7.86 -3.24
N ILE A 200 8.56 -9.09 -3.25
CA ILE A 200 8.27 -9.77 -4.53
C ILE A 200 7.24 -9.02 -5.37
N GLY A 201 6.28 -8.33 -4.74
CA GLY A 201 5.34 -7.47 -5.43
C GLY A 201 5.99 -6.27 -6.11
N ALA A 202 7.00 -5.68 -5.48
CA ALA A 202 7.77 -4.58 -6.07
C ALA A 202 8.63 -5.06 -7.24
N TYR A 203 9.37 -6.17 -7.08
CA TYR A 203 10.20 -6.74 -8.15
C TYR A 203 9.35 -7.20 -9.34
N SER A 204 8.23 -7.84 -9.07
CA SER A 204 7.25 -8.22 -10.07
C SER A 204 6.74 -7.01 -10.86
N LYS A 205 6.32 -5.95 -10.16
CA LYS A 205 5.85 -4.71 -10.78
C LYS A 205 6.94 -4.02 -11.62
N ALA A 206 8.18 -4.12 -11.19
CA ALA A 206 9.34 -3.61 -11.93
C ALA A 206 9.73 -4.49 -13.14
N GLY A 207 9.10 -5.65 -13.33
CA GLY A 207 9.49 -6.62 -14.37
C GLY A 207 10.83 -7.31 -14.09
N ILE A 208 11.35 -7.25 -12.86
CA ILE A 208 12.64 -7.81 -12.49
C ILE A 208 12.44 -9.24 -11.96
N LYS A 209 12.89 -10.21 -12.75
CA LYS A 209 12.87 -11.64 -12.38
C LYS A 209 14.10 -12.01 -11.55
N ASN A 210 14.08 -11.68 -10.26
CA ASN A 210 15.10 -12.16 -9.31
C ASN A 210 14.67 -13.48 -8.66
N ILE A 211 15.09 -14.62 -9.24
CA ILE A 211 14.64 -15.95 -8.79
C ILE A 211 14.97 -16.20 -7.31
N GLU A 212 16.13 -15.73 -6.84
CA GLU A 212 16.58 -15.98 -5.48
C GLU A 212 15.68 -15.29 -4.44
N LEU A 213 15.31 -14.02 -4.68
CA LEU A 213 14.35 -13.33 -3.82
C LEU A 213 12.98 -14.02 -3.77
N PHE A 214 12.52 -14.56 -4.90
CA PHE A 214 11.26 -15.31 -4.96
C PHE A 214 11.33 -16.66 -4.24
N LYS A 215 12.51 -17.30 -4.18
CA LYS A 215 12.74 -18.49 -3.34
C LYS A 215 12.77 -18.12 -1.87
N ILE A 216 13.47 -17.06 -1.49
CA ILE A 216 13.53 -16.60 -0.10
C ILE A 216 12.12 -16.24 0.39
N ALA A 217 11.38 -15.45 -0.38
CA ALA A 217 10.01 -15.10 -0.04
C ALA A 217 9.10 -16.34 0.06
N SER A 218 9.35 -17.37 -0.74
CA SER A 218 8.53 -18.59 -0.72
C SER A 218 8.61 -19.32 0.61
N VAL A 219 9.76 -19.28 1.30
CA VAL A 219 9.92 -19.85 2.65
C VAL A 219 8.95 -19.18 3.62
N TYR A 220 8.97 -17.85 3.74
CA TYR A 220 8.10 -17.12 4.67
C TYR A 220 6.61 -17.22 4.31
N ILE A 221 6.29 -17.26 3.01
CA ILE A 221 4.93 -17.48 2.52
C ILE A 221 4.46 -18.88 2.92
N TYR A 222 5.26 -19.92 2.69
CA TYR A 222 4.91 -21.30 3.03
C TYR A 222 4.67 -21.48 4.53
N GLU A 223 5.59 -21.00 5.37
CA GLU A 223 5.48 -21.08 6.83
C GLU A 223 4.21 -20.34 7.33
N THR A 224 3.92 -19.15 6.77
CA THR A 224 2.73 -18.39 7.18
C THR A 224 1.44 -19.09 6.75
N LEU A 225 1.36 -19.58 5.51
CA LEU A 225 0.15 -20.24 5.00
C LEU A 225 -0.15 -21.60 5.66
N ASN A 226 0.85 -22.25 6.26
CA ASN A 226 0.69 -23.47 7.04
C ASN A 226 0.51 -23.24 8.54
N SER A 227 0.62 -22.00 9.00
CA SER A 227 0.40 -21.62 10.40
C SER A 227 -1.02 -21.09 10.63
N ASP A 228 -1.47 -21.03 11.88
CA ASP A 228 -2.75 -20.38 12.24
C ASP A 228 -2.64 -18.84 12.22
N ILE A 229 -2.11 -18.27 11.13
CA ILE A 229 -2.03 -16.83 10.92
C ILE A 229 -3.05 -16.45 9.85
N TYR A 230 -3.95 -15.52 10.19
CA TYR A 230 -4.87 -14.97 9.20
C TYR A 230 -4.11 -14.18 8.12
N VAL A 231 -4.27 -14.59 6.87
CA VAL A 231 -3.73 -13.89 5.69
C VAL A 231 -4.85 -13.17 4.97
N ALA A 232 -4.75 -11.85 4.88
CA ALA A 232 -5.74 -11.05 4.19
C ALA A 232 -5.74 -11.33 2.66
N PRO A 233 -6.91 -11.32 2.00
CA PRO A 233 -7.05 -11.64 0.56
C PRO A 233 -6.11 -10.85 -0.36
N ASN A 234 -5.88 -9.57 -0.06
CA ASN A 234 -5.01 -8.70 -0.83
C ASN A 234 -3.55 -9.21 -0.91
N TYR A 235 -3.06 -9.91 0.13
CA TYR A 235 -1.74 -10.53 0.10
C TYR A 235 -1.73 -11.79 -0.78
N ILE A 236 -2.77 -12.61 -0.73
CA ILE A 236 -2.92 -13.79 -1.60
C ILE A 236 -2.90 -13.38 -3.06
N ILE A 237 -3.73 -12.40 -3.43
CA ILE A 237 -3.80 -11.85 -4.79
C ILE A 237 -2.44 -11.29 -5.20
N LYS A 238 -1.76 -10.56 -4.30
CA LYS A 238 -0.43 -10.02 -4.58
C LYS A 238 0.59 -11.14 -4.81
N ILE A 239 0.59 -12.21 -4.03
CA ILE A 239 1.49 -13.36 -4.22
C ILE A 239 1.28 -13.95 -5.61
N VAL A 240 0.05 -14.35 -5.94
CA VAL A 240 -0.26 -14.99 -7.23
C VAL A 240 0.13 -14.10 -8.41
N LYS A 241 -0.26 -12.81 -8.39
CA LYS A 241 0.14 -11.84 -9.41
C LYS A 241 1.65 -11.67 -9.50
N SER A 242 2.33 -11.64 -8.36
CA SER A 242 3.77 -11.44 -8.31
C SER A 242 4.51 -12.53 -9.07
N TYR A 243 4.18 -13.79 -8.77
CA TYR A 243 4.75 -14.95 -9.45
C TYR A 243 4.36 -15.03 -10.93
N SER A 244 3.10 -14.71 -11.27
CA SER A 244 2.63 -14.72 -12.66
C SER A 244 3.38 -13.73 -13.55
N ASN A 245 3.46 -12.46 -13.12
CA ASN A 245 4.08 -11.40 -13.91
C ASN A 245 5.55 -11.68 -14.28
N VAL A 246 6.30 -12.40 -13.44
CA VAL A 246 7.70 -12.79 -13.72
C VAL A 246 7.84 -14.23 -14.20
N LYS A 247 6.72 -14.91 -14.50
CA LYS A 247 6.66 -16.28 -15.01
C LYS A 247 7.46 -17.26 -14.15
N ILE A 248 7.21 -17.25 -12.83
CA ILE A 248 7.77 -18.23 -11.88
C ILE A 248 6.62 -19.10 -11.40
N LYS A 249 6.69 -20.41 -11.70
CA LYS A 249 5.71 -21.39 -11.22
C LYS A 249 6.17 -21.98 -9.89
N HIS A 250 5.38 -21.82 -8.83
CA HIS A 250 5.68 -22.37 -7.50
C HIS A 250 4.49 -23.20 -6.97
N SER A 251 4.33 -24.41 -7.51
CA SER A 251 3.14 -25.26 -7.29
C SER A 251 2.77 -25.44 -5.83
N LYS A 252 3.74 -25.66 -4.92
CA LYS A 252 3.48 -25.83 -3.49
C LYS A 252 2.78 -24.64 -2.83
N ILE A 253 3.13 -23.41 -3.24
CA ILE A 253 2.47 -22.20 -2.70
C ILE A 253 1.08 -22.07 -3.28
N PHE A 254 0.92 -22.33 -4.58
CA PHE A 254 -0.37 -22.25 -5.23
C PHE A 254 -1.35 -23.30 -4.71
N GLU A 255 -0.88 -24.50 -4.34
CA GLU A 255 -1.68 -25.51 -3.65
C GLU A 255 -2.18 -25.02 -2.28
N LEU A 256 -1.32 -24.36 -1.49
CA LEU A 256 -1.74 -23.78 -0.20
C LEU A 256 -2.74 -22.64 -0.40
N ILE A 257 -2.50 -21.77 -1.37
CA ILE A 257 -3.42 -20.68 -1.72
C ILE A 257 -4.76 -21.25 -2.19
N ALA A 258 -4.77 -22.27 -3.05
CA ALA A 258 -5.97 -22.92 -3.55
C ALA A 258 -6.86 -23.45 -2.40
N LYS A 259 -6.25 -24.01 -1.35
CA LYS A 259 -6.96 -24.47 -0.14
C LYS A 259 -7.55 -23.32 0.68
N GLN A 260 -6.91 -22.14 0.69
CA GLN A 260 -7.38 -20.99 1.46
C GLN A 260 -8.44 -20.16 0.73
N ILE A 261 -8.44 -20.13 -0.61
CA ILE A 261 -9.37 -19.30 -1.40
C ILE A 261 -10.85 -19.47 -1.00
N PRO A 262 -11.38 -20.70 -0.78
CA PRO A 262 -12.78 -20.87 -0.37
C PRO A 262 -13.13 -20.30 1.00
N THR A 263 -12.15 -20.07 1.88
CA THR A 263 -12.38 -19.64 3.27
C THR A 263 -12.15 -18.15 3.49
N ILE A 264 -11.63 -17.44 2.48
CA ILE A 264 -11.32 -16.01 2.56
C ILE A 264 -12.32 -15.17 1.76
N LYS A 265 -12.56 -13.94 2.22
CA LYS A 265 -13.49 -13.01 1.56
C LYS A 265 -12.86 -12.41 0.30
N ILE A 266 -13.06 -13.06 -0.84
CA ILE A 266 -12.59 -12.63 -2.17
C ILE A 266 -13.79 -12.26 -3.06
N THR A 267 -13.71 -11.10 -3.72
CA THR A 267 -14.69 -10.65 -4.72
C THR A 267 -14.56 -11.44 -6.03
N ASP A 268 -15.58 -11.39 -6.88
CA ASP A 268 -15.56 -12.13 -8.15
C ASP A 268 -14.50 -11.58 -9.11
N GLU A 269 -14.25 -10.27 -9.10
CA GLU A 269 -13.17 -9.63 -9.86
C GLU A 269 -11.79 -10.10 -9.39
N GLU A 270 -11.59 -10.18 -8.08
CA GLU A 270 -10.35 -10.69 -7.52
C GLU A 270 -10.14 -12.17 -7.83
N LEU A 271 -11.22 -12.98 -7.78
CA LEU A 271 -11.18 -14.40 -8.14
C LEU A 271 -10.85 -14.61 -9.63
N LYS A 272 -11.48 -13.84 -10.52
CA LYS A 272 -11.14 -13.81 -11.95
C LYS A 272 -9.68 -13.46 -12.17
N SER A 273 -9.18 -12.47 -11.42
CA SER A 273 -7.78 -12.02 -11.52
C SER A 273 -6.79 -13.08 -11.04
N ILE A 274 -7.12 -13.84 -10.00
CA ILE A 274 -6.33 -15.00 -9.56
C ILE A 274 -6.33 -16.07 -10.65
N LYS A 275 -7.49 -16.44 -11.18
CA LYS A 275 -7.62 -17.45 -12.24
C LYS A 275 -6.74 -17.10 -13.44
N GLN A 276 -6.87 -15.89 -13.98
CA GLN A 276 -6.06 -15.41 -15.10
C GLN A 276 -4.55 -15.52 -14.83
N SER A 277 -4.13 -15.24 -13.60
CA SER A 277 -2.72 -15.30 -13.21
C SER A 277 -2.20 -16.76 -13.09
N LEU A 278 -3.04 -17.69 -12.66
CA LEU A 278 -2.70 -19.12 -12.61
C LEU A 278 -2.70 -19.75 -14.01
N ASP A 279 -3.67 -19.39 -14.85
CA ASP A 279 -3.75 -19.79 -16.25
C ASP A 279 -2.50 -19.36 -17.02
N GLN A 280 -2.01 -18.13 -16.82
CA GLN A 280 -0.76 -17.62 -17.39
C GLN A 280 0.48 -18.45 -17.01
N LEU A 281 0.44 -19.14 -15.87
CA LEU A 281 1.50 -20.02 -15.38
C LEU A 281 1.27 -21.50 -15.76
N ASN A 282 0.22 -21.79 -16.54
CA ASN A 282 -0.25 -23.15 -16.81
C ASN A 282 -0.37 -23.96 -15.51
N TYR A 283 -0.97 -23.36 -14.48
CA TYR A 283 -1.27 -24.02 -13.21
C TYR A 283 -2.78 -24.27 -13.12
N SER A 284 -3.14 -25.52 -12.87
CA SER A 284 -4.51 -25.95 -12.62
C SER A 284 -4.60 -26.63 -11.26
N ASN A 285 -5.78 -26.53 -10.63
CA ASN A 285 -6.08 -27.22 -9.40
C ASN A 285 -7.57 -27.54 -9.38
N GLU A 286 -7.92 -28.82 -9.48
CA GLU A 286 -9.30 -29.26 -9.70
C GLU A 286 -10.29 -28.69 -8.69
N THR A 287 -9.92 -28.65 -7.40
CA THR A 287 -10.77 -28.11 -6.34
C THR A 287 -11.00 -26.61 -6.50
N LEU A 288 -9.93 -25.85 -6.77
CA LEU A 288 -10.02 -24.42 -7.02
C LEU A 288 -10.80 -24.13 -8.31
N ASP A 289 -10.58 -24.90 -9.37
CA ASP A 289 -11.25 -24.72 -10.66
C ASP A 289 -12.77 -24.94 -10.52
N LYS A 290 -13.18 -25.98 -9.79
CA LYS A 290 -14.59 -26.22 -9.42
C LYS A 290 -15.19 -25.08 -8.60
N TYR A 291 -14.46 -24.58 -7.59
CA TYR A 291 -14.90 -23.44 -6.78
C TYR A 291 -15.07 -22.16 -7.61
N ILE A 292 -14.11 -21.88 -8.49
CA ILE A 292 -14.16 -20.73 -9.41
C ILE A 292 -15.34 -20.86 -10.37
N GLN A 293 -15.56 -22.05 -10.93
CA GLN A 293 -16.70 -22.29 -11.81
C GLN A 293 -18.02 -22.03 -11.07
N TYR A 294 -18.19 -22.55 -9.86
CA TYR A 294 -19.39 -22.34 -9.05
C TYR A 294 -19.62 -20.86 -8.68
N ARG A 295 -18.56 -20.12 -8.35
CA ARG A 295 -18.66 -18.70 -7.95
C ARG A 295 -18.90 -17.75 -9.13
N LEU A 296 -18.42 -18.10 -10.32
CA LEU A 296 -18.40 -17.20 -11.49
C LEU A 296 -19.38 -17.57 -12.60
N SER A 297 -20.07 -18.72 -12.48
CA SER A 297 -21.20 -19.11 -13.34
C SER A 297 -22.43 -18.26 -13.04
#